data_AF-A0A1V9Z777-F1
#
_entry.id   AF-A0A1V9Z777-F1
#
_cell.length_a   1.000
_cell.length_b   1.000
_cell.length_c   1.000
_cell.angle_alpha   90.00
_cell.angle_beta   90.00
_cell.angle_gamma   90.00
#
_symmetry.space_group_name_H-M   'P 1'
#
loop_
_entity.id
_entity.type
_entity.pdbx_description
1 polymer ?
#
loop_
_entity_poly.entity_id
_entity_poly.type
_entity_poly.pdbx_seq_one_letter_code
_entity_poly.pdbx_strand_id
1 'polypeptide(L)'
;MTTSSRLIEVLVFSWHHFLSPTEYLERHFEHRFPLLSTTINTCRQMDRHIVQILTHACQLGYVYVVVESSFDAFELQLNTYFPRTARWLEMYAAALPLEFVFDTIKTTKDKMYDTMLRAIWQQTREYGDIGLTIFGPEALQQACARMSNIFSIVPKTINSTEQTSSLQHILTRLLNVDANLNAIVQDGISTDMSIHNIEQRIVHL
;
A
#
# COMPACT_ATOMS: atom_id res chain seq x y z
N MET A 1 -23.92 17.12 24.29
CA MET A 1 -22.83 17.66 23.45
C MET A 1 -22.22 16.47 22.69
N THR A 2 -22.66 16.23 21.47
CA THR A 2 -22.11 15.18 20.60
C THR A 2 -20.92 15.75 19.87
N THR A 3 -19.71 15.54 20.41
CA THR A 3 -18.49 15.71 19.63
C THR A 3 -18.58 14.74 18.46
N SER A 4 -18.80 15.25 17.25
CA SER A 4 -18.58 14.50 16.02
C SER A 4 -17.16 13.97 16.10
N SER A 5 -16.97 12.66 16.35
CA SER A 5 -15.63 12.10 16.34
C SER A 5 -15.08 12.29 14.93
N ARG A 6 -13.93 12.97 14.84
CA ARG A 6 -13.27 13.21 13.57
C ARG A 6 -12.66 11.88 13.15
N LEU A 7 -13.28 11.21 12.18
CA LEU A 7 -12.69 10.04 11.55
C LEU A 7 -11.41 10.48 10.83
N ILE A 8 -10.32 9.77 11.08
CA ILE A 8 -9.03 10.02 10.45
C ILE A 8 -8.75 8.90 9.48
N GLU A 9 -8.47 9.28 8.23
CA GLU A 9 -8.10 8.35 7.20
C GLU A 9 -6.64 7.94 7.37
N VAL A 10 -6.43 6.64 7.51
CA VAL A 10 -5.13 5.99 7.56
C VAL A 10 -5.06 5.00 6.41
N LEU A 11 -4.09 5.19 5.51
CA LEU A 11 -3.91 4.38 4.32
C LEU A 11 -2.70 3.48 4.53
N VAL A 12 -2.89 2.16 4.41
CA VAL A 12 -1.83 1.17 4.60
C VAL A 12 -1.56 0.46 3.28
N PHE A 13 -0.34 0.62 2.77
CA PHE A 13 0.12 -0.03 1.55
C PHE A 13 1.10 -1.16 1.86
N SER A 14 0.86 -2.34 1.31
CA SER A 14 1.87 -3.40 1.29
C SER A 14 2.93 -3.09 0.24
N TRP A 15 4.18 -2.99 0.65
CA TRP A 15 5.26 -2.84 -0.31
C TRP A 15 5.35 -4.07 -1.23
N HIS A 16 5.35 -5.27 -0.65
CA HIS A 16 5.71 -6.50 -1.36
C HIS A 16 4.60 -7.05 -2.27
N HIS A 17 3.34 -6.82 -1.92
CA HIS A 17 2.20 -7.39 -2.65
C HIS A 17 1.40 -6.33 -3.41
N PHE A 18 1.58 -5.05 -3.09
CA PHE A 18 0.83 -3.96 -3.72
C PHE A 18 1.71 -3.00 -4.54
N LEU A 19 2.67 -2.32 -3.91
CA LEU A 19 3.46 -1.26 -4.55
C LEU A 19 4.57 -1.79 -5.47
N SER A 20 5.30 -2.81 -5.02
CA SER A 20 6.47 -3.37 -5.67
C SER A 20 6.19 -4.80 -6.15
N PRO A 21 6.82 -5.26 -7.26
CA PRO A 21 6.75 -6.62 -7.71
C PRO A 21 7.85 -7.46 -7.04
N THR A 22 7.97 -7.39 -5.71
CA THR A 22 9.13 -7.97 -4.98
C THR A 22 9.29 -9.45 -5.25
N GLU A 23 8.21 -10.23 -5.17
CA GLU A 23 8.21 -11.67 -5.43
C GLU A 23 8.68 -12.01 -6.87
N TYR A 24 8.30 -11.20 -7.85
CA TYR A 24 8.75 -11.36 -9.24
C TYR A 24 10.24 -11.05 -9.37
N LEU A 25 10.71 -9.95 -8.76
CA LEU A 25 12.11 -9.53 -8.83
C LEU A 25 13.03 -10.56 -8.18
N GLU A 26 12.63 -11.14 -7.04
CA GLU A 26 13.39 -12.18 -6.36
C GLU A 26 13.50 -13.46 -7.19
N ARG A 27 12.41 -13.89 -7.84
CA ARG A 27 12.40 -15.09 -8.69
C ARG A 27 13.20 -14.95 -9.99
N HIS A 28 13.29 -13.75 -10.53
CA HIS A 28 13.87 -13.50 -11.85
C HIS A 28 15.23 -12.78 -11.82
N PHE A 29 15.80 -12.56 -10.63
CA PHE A 29 17.08 -11.88 -10.42
C PHE A 29 18.25 -12.50 -11.22
N GLU A 30 18.21 -13.82 -11.45
CA GLU A 30 19.33 -14.57 -12.05
C GLU A 30 19.29 -14.67 -13.59
N HIS A 31 18.25 -14.19 -14.27
CA HIS A 31 18.09 -14.40 -15.71
C HIS A 31 18.71 -13.26 -16.53
N ARG A 32 19.85 -13.54 -17.18
CA ARG A 32 20.57 -12.62 -18.09
C ARG A 32 19.79 -12.39 -19.40
N PHE A 33 19.88 -11.14 -19.88
CA PHE A 33 19.36 -10.50 -21.12
C PHE A 33 18.68 -11.39 -22.18
N PRO A 34 17.53 -10.98 -22.78
CA PRO A 34 16.94 -9.63 -22.87
C PRO A 34 15.82 -9.27 -21.87
N LEU A 35 15.37 -10.23 -21.04
CA LEU A 35 14.29 -10.06 -20.04
C LEU A 35 14.57 -8.97 -18.99
N LEU A 36 15.84 -8.65 -18.74
CA LEU A 36 16.24 -7.63 -17.79
C LEU A 36 15.87 -6.20 -18.25
N SER A 37 15.91 -5.94 -19.56
CA SER A 37 15.66 -4.59 -20.11
C SER A 37 14.19 -4.19 -20.05
N THR A 38 13.28 -5.11 -20.36
CA THR A 38 11.84 -4.92 -20.25
C THR A 38 11.41 -4.81 -18.79
N THR A 39 11.96 -5.67 -17.92
CA THR A 39 11.73 -5.62 -16.47
C THR A 39 12.13 -4.27 -15.88
N ILE A 40 13.34 -3.78 -16.18
CA ILE A 40 13.81 -2.48 -15.70
C ILE A 40 12.92 -1.34 -16.21
N ASN A 41 12.48 -1.38 -17.47
CA ASN A 41 11.59 -0.35 -18.01
C ASN A 41 10.21 -0.35 -17.34
N THR A 42 9.66 -1.51 -17.01
CA THR A 42 8.41 -1.60 -16.27
C THR A 42 8.59 -1.12 -14.82
N CYS A 43 9.67 -1.52 -14.14
CA CYS A 43 10.00 -1.00 -12.80
C CYS A 43 10.16 0.51 -12.79
N ARG A 44 10.78 1.11 -13.82
CA ARG A 44 10.90 2.58 -13.95
C ARG A 44 9.55 3.28 -14.13
N GLN A 45 8.58 2.64 -14.77
CA GLN A 45 7.22 3.19 -14.87
C GLN A 45 6.53 3.09 -13.52
N MET A 46 6.60 1.93 -12.87
CA MET A 46 6.07 1.71 -11.53
C MET A 46 6.68 2.70 -10.51
N ASP A 47 7.98 2.93 -10.56
CA ASP A 47 8.71 3.89 -9.69
C ASP A 47 8.10 5.30 -9.75
N ARG A 48 7.61 5.74 -10.92
CA ARG A 48 6.90 7.02 -11.05
C ARG A 48 5.54 6.97 -10.37
N HIS A 49 4.78 5.91 -10.60
CA HIS A 49 3.44 5.77 -10.06
C HIS A 49 3.44 5.55 -8.55
N ILE A 50 4.42 4.85 -7.99
CA ILE A 50 4.59 4.69 -6.54
C ILE A 50 4.74 6.07 -5.89
N VAL A 51 5.62 6.93 -6.42
CA VAL A 51 5.79 8.30 -5.92
C VAL A 51 4.49 9.10 -6.03
N GLN A 52 3.77 9.01 -7.15
CA GLN A 52 2.50 9.73 -7.36
C GLN A 52 1.44 9.29 -6.36
N ILE A 53 1.21 7.98 -6.23
CA ILE A 53 0.23 7.40 -5.31
C ILE A 53 0.55 7.77 -3.86
N LEU A 54 1.81 7.62 -3.43
CA LEU A 54 2.18 7.96 -2.05
C LEU A 54 2.06 9.46 -1.78
N THR A 55 2.42 10.31 -2.74
CA THR A 55 2.25 11.76 -2.63
C THR A 55 0.76 12.14 -2.53
N HIS A 56 -0.08 11.55 -3.38
CA HIS A 56 -1.52 11.80 -3.36
C HIS A 56 -2.17 11.26 -2.10
N ALA A 57 -1.82 10.04 -1.66
CA ALA A 57 -2.27 9.44 -0.41
C ALA A 57 -1.98 10.33 0.81
N CYS A 58 -0.80 10.95 0.85
CA CYS A 58 -0.42 11.88 1.93
C CYS A 58 -1.27 13.15 1.98
N GLN A 59 -1.97 13.51 0.90
CA GLN A 59 -2.92 14.62 0.89
C GLN A 59 -4.29 14.22 1.47
N LEU A 60 -4.56 12.91 1.54
CA LEU A 60 -5.84 12.36 1.99
C LEU A 60 -5.82 11.91 3.44
N GLY A 61 -4.66 11.52 3.97
CA GLY A 61 -4.54 11.05 5.34
C GLY A 61 -3.12 10.64 5.73
N TYR A 62 -3.01 9.90 6.83
CA TYR A 62 -1.75 9.32 7.26
C TYR A 62 -1.45 8.06 6.45
N VAL A 63 -0.22 7.94 5.95
CA VAL A 63 0.20 6.86 5.08
C VAL A 63 1.21 5.98 5.80
N TYR A 64 0.95 4.68 5.78
CA TYR A 64 1.87 3.67 6.29
C TYR A 64 2.20 2.68 5.18
N VAL A 65 3.48 2.41 4.98
CA VAL A 65 3.94 1.35 4.08
C VAL A 65 4.45 0.19 4.92
N VAL A 66 3.78 -0.97 4.83
CA VAL A 66 4.22 -2.19 5.50
C VAL A 66 5.23 -2.94 4.63
N VAL A 67 6.36 -3.29 5.22
CA VAL A 67 7.51 -3.86 4.52
C VAL A 67 7.88 -5.18 5.19
N GLU A 68 7.76 -6.27 4.44
CA GLU A 68 7.94 -7.67 4.91
C GLU A 68 9.40 -8.13 4.83
N SER A 69 10.33 -7.17 4.90
CA SER A 69 11.77 -7.38 4.82
C SER A 69 12.50 -6.49 5.81
N SER A 70 13.80 -6.70 6.00
CA SER A 70 14.63 -5.76 6.75
C SER A 70 14.73 -4.41 6.03
N PHE A 71 15.09 -3.38 6.78
CA PHE A 71 15.41 -2.05 6.24
C PHE A 71 16.50 -2.13 5.16
N ASP A 72 17.60 -2.84 5.42
CA ASP A 72 18.73 -2.97 4.48
C ASP A 72 18.30 -3.61 3.15
N ALA A 73 17.44 -4.65 3.19
CA ALA A 73 16.95 -5.31 1.99
C ALA A 73 16.01 -4.39 1.18
N PHE A 74 15.16 -3.63 1.89
CA PHE A 74 14.28 -2.64 1.29
C PHE A 74 15.05 -1.49 0.64
N GLU A 75 16.06 -0.96 1.32
CA GLU A 75 16.94 0.09 0.81
C GLU A 75 17.70 -0.37 -0.44
N LEU A 76 18.24 -1.60 -0.42
CA LEU A 76 18.90 -2.19 -1.58
C LEU A 76 17.94 -2.30 -2.78
N GLN A 77 16.70 -2.74 -2.54
CA GLN A 77 15.69 -2.86 -3.58
C GLN A 77 15.31 -1.49 -4.17
N LEU A 78 15.08 -0.49 -3.32
CA LEU A 78 14.79 0.87 -3.74
C LEU A 78 15.89 1.41 -4.64
N ASN A 79 17.15 1.31 -4.21
CA ASN A 79 18.29 1.83 -4.98
C ASN A 79 18.50 1.09 -6.31
N THR A 80 18.15 -0.20 -6.37
CA THR A 80 18.32 -1.02 -7.57
C THR A 80 17.20 -0.80 -8.60
N TYR A 81 15.95 -0.76 -8.15
CA TYR A 81 14.78 -0.81 -9.03
C TYR A 81 13.89 0.43 -9.01
N PHE A 82 13.90 1.19 -7.91
CA PHE A 82 13.01 2.32 -7.65
C PHE A 82 13.77 3.60 -7.22
N PRO A 83 14.76 4.06 -8.00
CA PRO A 83 15.64 5.15 -7.59
C PRO A 83 14.91 6.50 -7.47
N ARG A 84 13.75 6.70 -8.11
CA ARG A 84 12.95 7.93 -7.91
C ARG A 84 12.25 7.89 -6.56
N THR A 85 11.68 6.75 -6.20
CA THR A 85 11.07 6.53 -4.88
C THR A 85 12.11 6.76 -3.78
N ALA A 86 13.32 6.20 -3.92
CA ALA A 86 14.42 6.42 -2.97
C ALA A 86 14.71 7.91 -2.76
N ARG A 87 14.96 8.65 -3.86
CA ARG A 87 15.24 10.10 -3.81
C ARG A 87 14.08 10.93 -3.27
N TRP A 88 12.85 10.55 -3.58
CA TRP A 88 11.67 11.22 -3.07
C TRP A 88 11.54 11.05 -1.55
N LEU A 89 11.80 9.85 -1.03
CA LEU A 89 11.82 9.60 0.40
C LEU A 89 12.90 10.43 1.11
N GLU A 90 14.12 10.44 0.59
CA GLU A 90 15.21 11.26 1.14
C GLU A 90 14.84 12.75 1.24
N MET A 91 14.13 13.26 0.24
CA MET A 91 13.81 14.69 0.14
C MET A 91 12.56 15.10 0.92
N TYR A 92 11.55 14.23 0.99
CA TYR A 92 10.20 14.62 1.44
C TYR A 92 9.65 13.80 2.60
N ALA A 93 10.21 12.64 2.95
CA ALA A 93 9.61 11.76 3.96
C ALA A 93 9.41 12.46 5.32
N ALA A 94 10.36 13.30 5.74
CA ALA A 94 10.26 14.03 7.01
C ALA A 94 9.15 15.10 7.05
N ALA A 95 8.67 15.56 5.89
CA ALA A 95 7.65 16.59 5.77
C ALA A 95 6.26 16.04 5.43
N LEU A 96 6.17 14.74 5.09
CA LEU A 96 4.93 14.08 4.72
C LEU A 96 4.41 13.23 5.88
N PRO A 97 3.09 13.02 6.01
CA PRO A 97 2.50 12.08 6.96
C PRO A 97 2.69 10.63 6.47
N LEU A 98 3.95 10.22 6.24
CA LEU A 98 4.34 8.93 5.69
C LEU A 98 5.30 8.22 6.65
N GLU A 99 4.97 6.98 7.02
CA GLU A 99 5.85 6.12 7.82
C GLU A 99 5.99 4.72 7.22
N PHE A 100 7.11 4.07 7.53
CA PHE A 100 7.40 2.69 7.12
C PHE A 100 7.38 1.77 8.32
N VAL A 101 6.63 0.68 8.23
CA VAL A 101 6.53 -0.33 9.29
C VAL A 101 7.15 -1.62 8.78
N PHE A 102 8.35 -1.91 9.27
CA PHE A 102 9.12 -3.09 8.89
C PHE A 102 8.74 -4.29 9.74
N ASP A 103 8.83 -5.48 9.14
CA ASP A 103 8.75 -6.70 9.92
C ASP A 103 9.92 -6.76 10.91
N THR A 104 9.59 -7.04 12.15
CA THR A 104 10.61 -7.31 13.16
C THR A 104 10.86 -8.81 13.14
N ILE A 105 12.12 -9.20 12.88
CA ILE A 105 12.63 -10.58 12.68
C ILE A 105 12.12 -11.62 13.72
N LYS A 106 11.50 -11.19 14.81
CA LYS A 106 10.97 -12.02 15.91
C LYS A 106 9.50 -12.40 15.78
N THR A 107 8.78 -11.96 14.75
CA THR A 107 7.35 -12.28 14.61
C THR A 107 7.15 -13.52 13.74
N THR A 108 6.36 -14.49 14.21
CA THR A 108 5.90 -15.59 13.35
C THR A 108 5.10 -15.01 12.18
N LYS A 109 5.28 -15.53 10.95
CA LYS A 109 4.59 -15.06 9.74
C LYS A 109 3.08 -14.82 9.95
N ASP A 110 2.43 -15.71 10.71
CA ASP A 110 1.00 -15.66 10.99
C ASP A 110 0.53 -14.45 11.84
N LYS A 111 1.45 -13.74 12.49
CA LYS A 111 1.16 -12.58 13.38
C LYS A 111 1.86 -11.29 12.96
N MET A 112 2.59 -11.31 11.85
CA MET A 112 3.35 -10.17 11.35
C MET A 112 2.43 -8.97 11.12
N TYR A 113 1.36 -9.14 10.33
CA TYR A 113 0.43 -8.06 10.04
C TYR A 113 -0.33 -7.58 11.28
N ASP A 114 -0.73 -8.47 12.20
CA ASP A 114 -1.36 -8.06 13.46
C ASP A 114 -0.43 -7.17 14.31
N THR A 115 0.88 -7.47 14.31
CA THR A 115 1.89 -6.67 15.02
C THR A 115 2.09 -5.31 14.35
N MET A 116 2.23 -5.29 13.01
CA MET A 116 2.41 -4.05 12.24
C MET A 116 1.21 -3.12 12.37
N LEU A 117 0.00 -3.65 12.15
CA LEU A 117 -1.24 -2.87 12.26
C LEU A 117 -1.46 -2.36 13.69
N ARG A 118 -1.07 -3.13 14.72
CA ARG A 118 -1.10 -2.67 16.11
C ARG A 118 -0.15 -1.50 16.35
N ALA A 119 1.05 -1.53 15.78
CA ALA A 119 1.98 -0.41 15.87
C ALA A 119 1.38 0.85 15.21
N ILE A 120 0.79 0.70 14.02
CA ILE A 120 0.09 1.79 13.32
C ILE A 120 -1.04 2.37 14.19
N TRP A 121 -1.89 1.50 14.76
CA TRP A 121 -2.96 1.95 15.65
C TRP A 121 -2.43 2.68 16.88
N GLN A 122 -1.35 2.18 17.51
CA GLN A 122 -0.76 2.83 18.68
C GLN A 122 -0.23 4.24 18.38
N GLN A 123 0.31 4.45 17.19
CA GLN A 123 0.81 5.75 16.75
C GLN A 123 -0.32 6.72 16.37
N THR A 124 -1.46 6.20 15.88
CA THR A 124 -2.53 7.03 15.30
C THR A 124 -3.72 7.27 16.21
N ARG A 125 -3.93 6.44 17.23
CA ARG A 125 -5.12 6.47 18.12
C ARG A 125 -5.32 7.79 18.87
N GLU A 126 -4.27 8.57 19.08
CA GLU A 126 -4.36 9.84 19.81
C GLU A 126 -5.05 10.93 18.99
N TYR A 127 -5.18 10.74 17.68
CA TYR A 127 -5.75 11.73 16.79
C TYR A 127 -7.28 11.58 16.62
N GLY A 128 -7.86 10.40 16.84
CA GLY A 128 -9.31 10.18 16.70
C GLY A 128 -9.71 8.73 16.38
N ASP A 129 -10.97 8.55 15.93
CA ASP A 129 -11.41 7.28 15.35
C ASP A 129 -10.70 7.06 14.01
N ILE A 130 -10.28 5.82 13.72
CA ILE A 130 -9.43 5.53 12.56
C ILE A 130 -10.22 4.82 11.47
N GLY A 131 -10.32 5.45 10.30
CA GLY A 131 -10.73 4.81 9.05
C GLY A 131 -9.50 4.19 8.39
N LEU A 132 -9.41 2.86 8.35
CA LEU A 132 -8.20 2.18 7.93
C LEU A 132 -8.37 1.53 6.56
N THR A 133 -7.77 2.14 5.53
CA THR A 133 -7.83 1.65 4.15
C THR A 133 -6.64 0.76 3.84
N ILE A 134 -6.88 -0.50 3.48
CA ILE A 134 -5.84 -1.50 3.24
C ILE A 134 -5.65 -1.76 1.74
N PHE A 135 -4.43 -1.52 1.26
CA PHE A 135 -3.94 -1.86 -0.07
C PHE A 135 -2.89 -2.97 0.04
N GLY A 136 -3.33 -4.23 0.07
CA GLY A 136 -2.42 -5.35 0.27
C GLY A 136 -3.09 -6.71 0.16
N PRO A 137 -2.36 -7.79 0.52
CA PRO A 137 -2.83 -9.15 0.32
C PRO A 137 -3.96 -9.48 1.29
N GLU A 138 -4.70 -10.55 1.00
CA GLU A 138 -5.82 -11.02 1.83
C GLU A 138 -5.41 -11.21 3.30
N ALA A 139 -4.21 -11.72 3.57
CA ALA A 139 -3.72 -11.89 4.93
C ALA A 139 -3.62 -10.58 5.74
N LEU A 140 -3.25 -9.46 5.10
CA LEU A 140 -3.24 -8.13 5.74
C LEU A 140 -4.66 -7.62 5.98
N GLN A 141 -5.57 -7.87 5.04
CA GLN A 141 -6.99 -7.50 5.16
C GLN A 141 -7.69 -8.29 6.28
N GLN A 142 -7.43 -9.60 6.38
CA GLN A 142 -7.91 -10.43 7.47
C GLN A 142 -7.35 -9.99 8.83
N ALA A 143 -6.08 -9.57 8.89
CA ALA A 143 -5.50 -9.00 10.12
C ALA A 143 -6.21 -7.69 10.53
N CYS A 144 -6.51 -6.83 9.56
CA CYS A 144 -7.29 -5.61 9.78
C CYS A 144 -8.69 -5.92 10.33
N ALA A 145 -9.40 -6.89 9.74
CA ALA A 145 -10.72 -7.32 10.20
C ALA A 145 -10.68 -7.94 11.61
N ARG A 146 -9.62 -8.66 11.98
CA ARG A 146 -9.43 -9.13 13.36
C ARG A 146 -9.24 -7.96 14.32
N MET A 147 -8.45 -6.97 13.92
CA MET A 147 -8.15 -5.80 14.74
C MET A 147 -9.34 -4.86 14.95
N SER A 148 -10.24 -4.71 13.98
CA SER A 148 -11.44 -3.90 14.14
C SER A 148 -12.40 -4.44 15.21
N ASN A 149 -12.30 -5.72 15.56
CA ASN A 149 -13.07 -6.29 16.69
C ASN A 149 -12.48 -5.94 18.07
N ILE A 150 -11.25 -5.42 18.10
CA ILE A 150 -10.49 -5.17 19.33
C ILE A 150 -10.29 -3.66 19.55
N PHE A 151 -10.16 -2.89 18.47
CA PHE A 151 -9.83 -1.47 18.48
C PHE A 151 -10.89 -0.65 17.72
N SER A 152 -11.00 0.66 18.02
CA SER A 152 -11.87 1.60 17.28
C SER A 152 -11.29 1.87 15.89
N ILE A 153 -11.46 0.91 14.99
CA ILE A 153 -10.99 0.95 13.60
C ILE A 153 -12.17 0.62 12.70
N VAL A 154 -12.40 1.45 11.69
CA VAL A 154 -13.34 1.19 10.61
C VAL A 154 -12.55 0.65 9.42
N PRO A 155 -12.53 -0.67 9.18
CA PRO A 155 -11.74 -1.27 8.12
C PRO A 155 -12.37 -0.97 6.75
N LYS A 156 -11.56 -0.48 5.81
CA LYS A 156 -11.87 -0.36 4.39
C LYS A 156 -10.91 -1.25 3.61
N THR A 157 -11.38 -2.44 3.25
CA THR A 157 -10.57 -3.40 2.48
C THR A 157 -10.85 -3.22 1.00
N ILE A 158 -9.77 -3.20 0.22
CA ILE A 158 -9.85 -3.16 -1.24
C ILE A 158 -9.45 -4.53 -1.75
N ASN A 159 -10.42 -5.25 -2.30
CA ASN A 159 -10.16 -6.55 -2.90
C ASN A 159 -9.41 -6.31 -4.21
N SER A 160 -8.11 -6.61 -4.22
CA SER A 160 -7.33 -6.78 -5.44
C SER A 160 -7.41 -8.26 -5.80
N THR A 161 -8.39 -8.66 -6.62
CA THR A 161 -8.68 -10.05 -6.99
C THR A 161 -7.59 -10.76 -7.81
N GLU A 162 -6.42 -10.15 -8.01
CA GLU A 162 -5.40 -10.68 -8.91
C GLU A 162 -4.14 -11.12 -8.18
N GLN A 163 -3.80 -12.40 -8.36
CA GLN A 163 -2.50 -12.96 -8.04
C GLN A 163 -1.41 -12.09 -8.68
N THR A 164 -0.39 -11.74 -7.89
CA THR A 164 0.81 -10.91 -8.18
C THR A 164 1.74 -11.52 -9.24
N SER A 165 1.21 -12.13 -10.30
CA SER A 165 1.99 -12.98 -11.19
C SER A 165 2.73 -12.23 -12.31
N SER A 166 2.34 -10.98 -12.65
CA SER A 166 3.01 -10.22 -13.71
C SER A 166 3.30 -8.76 -13.35
N LEU A 167 4.43 -8.24 -13.84
CA LEU A 167 4.81 -6.82 -13.70
C LEU A 167 3.76 -5.88 -14.30
N GLN A 168 3.12 -6.28 -15.41
CA GLN A 168 2.09 -5.47 -16.06
C GLN A 168 0.82 -5.36 -15.23
N HIS A 169 0.38 -6.45 -14.58
CA HIS A 169 -0.79 -6.41 -13.69
C HIS A 169 -0.56 -5.43 -12.53
N ILE A 170 0.63 -5.45 -11.94
CA ILE A 170 0.96 -4.52 -10.85
C ILE A 170 0.97 -3.08 -11.36
N LEU A 171 1.58 -2.80 -12.53
CA LEU A 171 1.55 -1.45 -13.12
C LEU A 171 0.11 -0.97 -13.41
N THR A 172 -0.72 -1.81 -14.02
CA THR A 172 -2.14 -1.48 -14.30
C THR A 172 -2.91 -1.21 -13.02
N ARG A 173 -2.68 -2.00 -11.96
CA ARG A 173 -3.28 -1.77 -10.66
C ARG A 173 -2.87 -0.43 -10.08
N LEU A 174 -1.59 -0.07 -10.13
CA LEU A 174 -1.10 1.23 -9.64
C LEU A 174 -1.78 2.39 -10.40
N LEU A 175 -1.89 2.30 -11.72
CA LEU A 175 -2.59 3.29 -12.55
C LEU A 175 -4.07 3.44 -12.14
N ASN A 176 -4.77 2.32 -11.95
CA ASN A 176 -6.17 2.34 -11.55
C ASN A 176 -6.36 2.93 -10.16
N VAL A 177 -5.45 2.64 -9.23
CA VAL A 177 -5.51 3.16 -7.86
C VAL A 177 -5.26 4.66 -7.85
N ASP A 178 -4.24 5.13 -8.56
CA ASP A 178 -3.93 6.57 -8.68
C ASP A 178 -5.15 7.35 -9.20
N ALA A 179 -5.82 6.83 -10.25
CA ALA A 179 -7.00 7.46 -10.83
C ALA A 179 -8.21 7.50 -9.88
N ASN A 180 -8.33 6.54 -8.95
CA ASN A 180 -9.53 6.35 -8.12
C ASN A 180 -9.29 6.61 -6.62
N LEU A 181 -8.09 7.01 -6.21
CA LEU A 181 -7.69 7.05 -4.81
C LEU A 181 -8.62 7.91 -3.94
N ASN A 182 -9.05 9.07 -4.44
CA ASN A 182 -9.99 9.95 -3.74
C ASN A 182 -11.32 9.24 -3.47
N ALA A 183 -11.88 8.59 -4.49
CA ALA A 183 -13.16 7.89 -4.39
C ALA A 183 -13.06 6.71 -3.41
N ILE A 184 -11.97 5.94 -3.49
CA ILE A 184 -11.70 4.81 -2.59
C ILE A 184 -11.65 5.26 -1.12
N VAL A 185 -10.98 6.38 -0.84
CA VAL A 185 -10.84 6.88 0.54
C VAL A 185 -12.15 7.52 1.04
N GLN A 186 -12.87 8.22 0.17
CA GLN A 186 -14.09 8.96 0.54
C GLN A 186 -15.35 8.08 0.58
N ASP A 187 -15.44 7.02 -0.20
CA ASP A 187 -16.55 6.07 -0.14
C ASP A 187 -16.42 5.23 1.15
N GLY A 188 -17.41 5.38 2.05
CA GLY A 188 -17.44 4.71 3.35
C GLY A 188 -17.69 3.20 3.30
N ILE A 189 -17.55 2.53 2.15
CA ILE A 189 -17.86 1.12 1.92
C ILE A 189 -16.70 0.46 1.18
N SER A 190 -16.31 -0.75 1.61
CA SER A 190 -15.33 -1.63 0.95
C SER A 190 -15.56 -1.65 -0.57
N THR A 191 -14.59 -1.13 -1.31
CA THR A 191 -14.70 -1.01 -2.77
C THR A 191 -14.08 -2.25 -3.39
N ASP A 192 -14.91 -3.05 -4.05
CA ASP A 192 -14.45 -4.16 -4.86
C ASP A 192 -13.85 -3.59 -6.15
N MET A 193 -12.52 -3.46 -6.20
CA MET A 193 -11.79 -2.98 -7.39
C MET A 193 -11.61 -4.12 -8.38
N SER A 194 -12.73 -4.72 -8.80
CA SER A 194 -12.75 -5.56 -9.99
C SER A 194 -12.43 -4.65 -11.20
N ILE A 195 -11.31 -4.90 -11.86
CA ILE A 195 -10.79 -4.13 -13.02
C ILE A 195 -11.83 -4.00 -14.17
N HIS A 196 -12.93 -4.76 -14.13
CA HIS A 196 -14.04 -4.69 -15.09
C HIS A 196 -15.18 -3.72 -14.77
N ASN A 197 -15.29 -3.15 -13.55
CA ASN A 197 -16.54 -2.46 -13.14
C ASN A 197 -16.48 -0.94 -13.02
N ILE A 198 -15.32 -0.30 -13.22
CA ILE A 198 -15.23 1.17 -13.13
C ILE A 198 -15.78 1.85 -14.40
N GLU A 199 -15.77 1.18 -15.55
CA GLU A 199 -16.36 1.73 -16.79
C GLU A 199 -17.89 1.80 -16.78
N GLN A 200 -18.59 1.10 -15.86
CA GLN A 200 -20.06 1.08 -15.85
C GLN A 200 -20.72 2.07 -14.89
N ARG A 201 -19.98 2.74 -13.98
CA ARG A 201 -20.56 3.71 -13.03
C ARG A 201 -20.54 5.18 -13.50
N ILE A 202 -19.96 5.49 -14.66
CA ILE A 202 -19.90 6.87 -15.19
C ILE A 202 -21.05 7.21 -16.17
N VAL A 203 -21.93 6.27 -16.52
CA VAL A 203 -23.01 6.52 -17.52
C VAL A 203 -24.36 6.93 -16.90
N HIS A 204 -24.48 7.05 -15.57
CA HIS A 204 -25.72 7.53 -14.94
C HIS A 204 -25.48 8.57 -13.85
N LEU A 205 -25.00 9.75 -14.24
CA LEU A 205 -25.34 11.05 -13.64
C LEU A 205 -25.46 12.10 -14.74
#